data_AF-A0A133XVU9-F1
#
_entry.id   AF-A0A133XVU9-F1
#
_cell.length_a   1.000
_cell.length_b   1.000
_cell.length_c   1.000
_cell.angle_alpha   90.00
_cell.angle_beta   90.00
_cell.angle_gamma   90.00
#
_symmetry.space_group_name_H-M   'P 1'
#
loop_
_entity.id
_entity.type
_entity.pdbx_description
1 polymer ?
#
loop_
_entity_poly.entity_id
_entity_poly.type
_entity_poly.pdbx_seq_one_letter_code
_entity_poly.pdbx_strand_id
1 'polypeptide(L)'
;MAQWQLTDELVRAEGLIIETYYEQADELLTRLAEDAEEYIAQNYQTTDEVQWFSFPTDFERLAYLRVEHDPRQLQAVEEPFDRLYADLALACVHLGDYERGTEALKQAVRWNPMECEYRLRLADLYRTNGDMREYAALSFSCFERASDAAQLVRAYVNFALYYEQLGQVSLQAACLKCAQRLDMPTAALEKVLDRVEKTDADPRAITDEQAHELLAQEGIPEGANAEVVVCMLTVASQAAAAGQKHLATELTIQARDLIGSSKVAALLKLIHQQE
;
A
#
# COMPACT_ATOMS: atom_id res chain seq x y z
N MET A 1 -34.05 -6.99 3.62
CA MET A 1 -33.14 -5.85 3.35
C MET A 1 -32.52 -6.14 2.01
N ALA A 2 -32.66 -5.24 1.03
CA ALA A 2 -32.06 -5.46 -0.29
C ALA A 2 -30.55 -5.49 -0.08
N GLN A 3 -29.92 -6.62 -0.39
CA GLN A 3 -28.47 -6.76 -0.37
C GLN A 3 -27.94 -5.81 -1.44
N TRP A 4 -27.29 -4.73 -1.02
CA TRP A 4 -26.66 -3.80 -1.94
C TRP A 4 -25.54 -4.60 -2.64
N GLN A 5 -25.57 -4.67 -3.96
CA GLN A 5 -24.64 -5.53 -4.72
C GLN A 5 -23.45 -4.71 -5.21
N LEU A 6 -22.78 -3.98 -4.30
CA LEU A 6 -21.68 -3.09 -4.70
C LEU A 6 -20.60 -3.88 -5.43
N THR A 7 -20.28 -5.08 -4.94
CA THR A 7 -19.27 -5.95 -5.57
C THR A 7 -19.56 -6.24 -7.05
N ASP A 8 -20.82 -6.55 -7.41
CA ASP A 8 -21.17 -6.87 -8.80
C ASP A 8 -21.09 -5.62 -9.70
N GLU A 9 -21.50 -4.46 -9.20
CA GLU A 9 -21.39 -3.20 -9.92
C GLU A 9 -19.93 -2.72 -10.05
N LEU A 10 -19.05 -3.03 -9.08
CA LEU A 10 -17.62 -2.77 -9.20
C LEU A 10 -16.98 -3.63 -10.29
N VAL A 11 -17.32 -4.92 -10.38
CA VAL A 11 -16.84 -5.77 -11.50
C VAL A 11 -17.26 -5.20 -12.85
N ARG A 12 -18.48 -4.65 -12.93
CA ARG A 12 -18.95 -3.95 -14.14
C ARG A 12 -18.14 -2.70 -14.42
N ALA A 13 -17.86 -1.87 -13.41
CA ALA A 13 -17.06 -0.67 -13.55
C ALA A 13 -15.61 -0.98 -13.99
N GLU A 14 -14.99 -2.02 -13.42
CA GLU A 14 -13.68 -2.51 -13.83
C GLU A 14 -13.66 -2.94 -15.30
N GLY A 15 -14.71 -3.63 -15.77
CA GLY A 15 -14.88 -3.99 -17.17
C GLY A 15 -14.87 -2.75 -18.08
N LEU A 16 -15.61 -1.69 -17.70
CA LEU A 16 -15.63 -0.43 -18.44
C LEU A 16 -14.23 0.24 -18.47
N ILE A 17 -13.51 0.24 -17.35
CA ILE A 17 -12.15 0.79 -17.26
C ILE A 17 -11.18 0.01 -18.17
N ILE A 18 -11.24 -1.32 -18.15
CA ILE A 18 -10.40 -2.19 -19.01
C ILE A 18 -10.69 -1.93 -20.49
N GLU A 19 -11.96 -1.74 -20.84
CA GLU A 19 -12.40 -1.40 -22.20
C GLU A 19 -12.20 0.08 -22.55
N THR A 20 -11.59 0.87 -21.64
CA THR A 20 -11.28 2.31 -21.79
C THR A 20 -12.50 3.22 -21.89
N TYR A 21 -13.68 2.74 -21.49
CA TYR A 21 -14.92 3.52 -21.40
C TYR A 21 -14.97 4.32 -20.09
N TYR A 22 -13.99 5.21 -19.90
CA TYR A 22 -13.79 5.93 -18.64
C TYR A 22 -14.95 6.85 -18.25
N GLU A 23 -15.63 7.49 -19.21
CA GLU A 23 -16.79 8.33 -18.92
C GLU A 23 -17.97 7.51 -18.37
N GLN A 24 -18.19 6.30 -18.89
CA GLN A 24 -19.25 5.40 -18.42
C GLN A 24 -18.91 4.81 -17.05
N ALA A 25 -17.62 4.50 -16.83
CA ALA A 25 -17.13 4.07 -15.53
C ALA A 25 -17.31 5.17 -14.48
N ASP A 26 -16.90 6.42 -14.79
CA ASP A 26 -17.05 7.57 -13.90
C ASP A 26 -18.51 7.85 -13.54
N GLU A 27 -19.42 7.81 -14.52
CA GLU A 27 -20.86 7.99 -14.28
C GLU A 27 -21.42 6.89 -13.35
N LEU A 28 -21.01 5.63 -13.56
CA LEU A 28 -21.41 4.52 -12.71
C LEU A 28 -20.87 4.67 -11.29
N LEU A 29 -19.56 4.88 -11.16
CA LEU A 29 -18.86 4.94 -9.87
C LEU A 29 -19.26 6.16 -9.05
N THR A 30 -19.55 7.30 -9.69
CA THR A 30 -20.04 8.50 -9.00
C THR A 30 -21.39 8.25 -8.36
N ARG A 31 -22.33 7.67 -9.10
CA ARG A 31 -23.65 7.31 -8.56
C ARG A 31 -23.52 6.28 -7.43
N LEU A 32 -22.67 5.27 -7.58
CA LEU A 32 -22.42 4.31 -6.51
C LEU A 32 -21.82 4.97 -5.26
N ALA A 33 -20.92 5.94 -5.42
CA ALA A 33 -20.34 6.70 -4.30
C ALA A 33 -21.39 7.58 -3.61
N GLU A 34 -22.29 8.23 -4.36
CA GLU A 34 -23.40 9.00 -3.77
C GLU A 34 -24.34 8.10 -2.95
N ASP A 35 -24.74 6.95 -3.50
CA ASP A 35 -25.55 5.95 -2.79
C ASP A 35 -24.80 5.40 -1.56
N ALA A 36 -23.48 5.19 -1.68
CA ALA A 36 -22.61 4.72 -0.60
C ALA A 36 -22.60 5.70 0.57
N GLU A 37 -22.41 7.00 0.32
CA GLU A 37 -22.33 8.01 1.38
C GLU A 37 -23.65 8.10 2.17
N GLU A 38 -24.81 8.01 1.49
CA GLU A 38 -26.11 7.97 2.16
C GLU A 38 -26.24 6.72 3.04
N TYR A 39 -25.85 5.56 2.52
CA TYR A 39 -25.87 4.29 3.26
C TYR A 39 -24.90 4.30 4.45
N ILE A 40 -23.67 4.80 4.27
CA ILE A 40 -22.64 4.93 5.31
C ILE A 40 -23.14 5.82 6.45
N ALA A 41 -23.71 6.99 6.14
CA ALA A 41 -24.20 7.92 7.15
C ALA A 41 -25.30 7.31 8.05
N GLN A 42 -26.08 6.37 7.50
CA GLN A 42 -27.17 5.69 8.23
C GLN A 42 -26.68 4.49 9.05
N ASN A 43 -25.66 3.77 8.59
CA ASN A 43 -25.29 2.46 9.14
C ASN A 43 -23.95 2.42 9.89
N TYR A 44 -22.99 3.28 9.54
CA TYR A 44 -21.61 3.21 10.04
C TYR A 44 -21.17 4.50 10.71
N GLN A 45 -21.67 4.72 11.93
CA GLN A 45 -21.29 5.88 12.74
C GLN A 45 -19.99 5.58 13.49
N THR A 46 -18.97 6.40 13.22
CA THR A 46 -17.69 6.37 13.95
C THR A 46 -17.83 7.16 15.25
N THR A 47 -17.27 6.64 16.35
CA THR A 47 -17.23 7.31 17.66
C THR A 47 -15.81 7.28 18.22
N ASP A 48 -15.63 7.81 19.43
CA ASP A 48 -14.35 7.71 20.16
C ASP A 48 -14.06 6.25 20.61
N GLU A 49 -15.03 5.35 20.48
CA GLU A 49 -14.93 3.93 20.87
C GLU A 49 -14.98 2.96 19.69
N VAL A 50 -15.56 3.33 18.55
CA VAL A 50 -15.78 2.42 17.41
C VAL A 50 -15.29 3.05 16.11
N GLN A 51 -14.55 2.26 15.33
CA GLN A 51 -14.06 2.63 14.01
C GLN A 51 -14.40 1.54 12.98
N TRP A 52 -14.77 1.96 11.78
CA TRP A 52 -15.19 1.08 10.69
C TRP A 52 -14.17 1.08 9.56
N PHE A 53 -13.86 -0.09 9.02
CA PHE A 53 -12.94 -0.26 7.89
C PHE A 53 -13.43 -1.36 6.95
N SER A 54 -13.05 -1.29 5.68
CA SER A 54 -13.35 -2.28 4.64
C SER A 54 -12.14 -3.17 4.34
N PHE A 55 -11.45 -3.65 5.40
CA PHE A 55 -10.32 -4.56 5.22
C PHE A 55 -10.76 -5.85 4.51
N PRO A 56 -10.19 -6.19 3.34
CA PRO A 56 -10.55 -7.42 2.63
C PRO A 56 -10.06 -8.67 3.36
N THR A 57 -9.08 -8.55 4.25
CA THR A 57 -8.48 -9.69 4.97
C THR A 57 -8.34 -9.47 6.47
N ASP A 58 -8.40 -10.57 7.25
CA ASP A 58 -8.07 -10.56 8.68
C ASP A 58 -6.61 -10.12 8.94
N PHE A 59 -5.73 -10.31 7.96
CA PHE A 59 -4.35 -9.86 8.02
C PHE A 59 -4.25 -8.33 8.12
N GLU A 60 -4.91 -7.58 7.25
CA GLU A 60 -4.84 -6.11 7.28
C GLU A 60 -5.44 -5.56 8.57
N ARG A 61 -6.55 -6.14 9.04
CA ARG A 61 -7.14 -5.76 10.33
C ARG A 61 -6.17 -5.99 11.49
N LEU A 62 -5.49 -7.13 11.53
CA LEU A 62 -4.50 -7.44 12.56
C LEU A 62 -3.28 -6.52 12.45
N ALA A 63 -2.79 -6.27 11.23
CA ALA A 63 -1.66 -5.38 10.97
C ALA A 63 -1.97 -3.94 11.38
N TYR A 64 -3.15 -3.42 11.05
CA TYR A 64 -3.61 -2.10 11.47
C TYR A 64 -3.58 -1.95 13.00
N LEU A 65 -4.14 -2.91 13.73
CA LEU A 65 -4.15 -2.89 15.21
C LEU A 65 -2.73 -2.85 15.80
N ARG A 66 -1.79 -3.58 15.19
CA ARG A 66 -0.39 -3.60 15.65
C ARG A 66 0.40 -2.35 15.28
N VAL A 67 0.14 -1.75 14.12
CA VAL A 67 0.89 -0.60 13.62
C VAL A 67 0.35 0.73 14.15
N GLU A 68 -0.97 0.90 14.15
CA GLU A 68 -1.60 2.19 14.48
C GLU A 68 -1.93 2.34 15.96
N HIS A 69 -1.96 1.23 16.70
CA HIS A 69 -2.35 1.19 18.11
C HIS A 69 -3.69 1.90 18.37
N ASP A 70 -4.64 1.80 17.43
CA ASP A 70 -5.96 2.42 17.56
C ASP A 70 -6.66 1.88 18.81
N PRO A 71 -7.02 2.74 19.78
CA PRO A 71 -7.67 2.30 21.02
C PRO A 71 -9.13 1.87 20.81
N ARG A 72 -9.71 2.15 19.63
CA ARG A 72 -11.11 1.87 19.32
C ARG A 72 -11.34 0.41 18.96
N GLN A 73 -12.58 -0.03 19.14
CA GLN A 73 -13.05 -1.28 18.61
C GLN A 73 -13.21 -1.17 17.09
N LEU A 74 -12.41 -1.94 16.35
CA LEU A 74 -12.53 -2.02 14.91
C LEU A 74 -13.65 -2.96 14.49
N GLN A 75 -14.53 -2.47 13.63
CA GLN A 75 -15.60 -3.22 13.00
C GLN A 75 -15.41 -3.25 11.49
N ALA A 76 -15.71 -4.40 10.90
CA ALA A 76 -15.73 -4.56 9.45
C ALA A 76 -17.04 -4.02 8.90
N VAL A 77 -16.97 -3.35 7.75
CA VAL A 77 -18.14 -3.10 6.92
C VAL A 77 -18.40 -4.30 6.00
N GLU A 78 -19.64 -4.43 5.54
CA GLU A 78 -20.02 -5.52 4.62
C GLU A 78 -19.58 -5.27 3.18
N GLU A 79 -19.31 -4.01 2.83
CA GLU A 79 -19.11 -3.56 1.45
C GLU A 79 -17.69 -3.03 1.20
N PRO A 80 -17.11 -3.27 0.00
CA PRO A 80 -15.74 -2.88 -0.33
C PRO A 80 -15.66 -1.38 -0.72
N PHE A 81 -15.94 -0.49 0.24
CA PHE A 81 -15.93 0.95 -0.02
C PHE A 81 -14.56 1.46 -0.50
N ASP A 82 -13.47 0.95 0.05
CA ASP A 82 -12.12 1.28 -0.40
C ASP A 82 -11.92 1.04 -1.90
N ARG A 83 -12.39 -0.11 -2.42
CA ARG A 83 -12.36 -0.40 -3.86
C ARG A 83 -13.22 0.56 -4.67
N LEU A 84 -14.44 0.86 -4.22
CA LEU A 84 -15.32 1.82 -4.89
C LEU A 84 -14.61 3.16 -5.13
N TYR A 85 -13.99 3.72 -4.09
CA TYR A 85 -13.30 4.99 -4.26
C TYR A 85 -11.97 4.86 -5.01
N ALA A 86 -11.28 3.72 -4.93
CA ALA A 86 -10.07 3.47 -5.71
C ALA A 86 -10.36 3.39 -7.22
N ASP A 87 -11.45 2.73 -7.62
CA ASP A 87 -11.88 2.62 -9.01
C ASP A 87 -12.40 3.96 -9.52
N LEU A 88 -13.16 4.71 -8.70
CA LEU A 88 -13.59 6.07 -9.03
C LEU A 88 -12.39 6.97 -9.28
N ALA A 89 -11.37 6.90 -8.42
CA ALA A 89 -10.15 7.66 -8.61
C ALA A 89 -9.42 7.29 -9.90
N LEU A 90 -9.36 6.00 -10.23
CA LEU A 90 -8.74 5.54 -11.47
C LEU A 90 -9.46 6.11 -12.70
N ALA A 91 -10.79 6.05 -12.73
CA ALA A 91 -11.60 6.65 -13.81
C ALA A 91 -11.35 8.17 -13.90
N CYS A 92 -11.37 8.89 -12.78
CA CYS A 92 -11.08 10.33 -12.73
C CYS A 92 -9.70 10.67 -13.29
N VAL A 93 -8.65 9.91 -12.91
CA VAL A 93 -7.28 10.11 -13.41
C VAL A 93 -7.19 9.91 -14.92
N HIS A 94 -7.88 8.92 -15.47
CA HIS A 94 -7.93 8.71 -16.92
C HIS A 94 -8.64 9.83 -17.67
N LEU A 95 -9.63 10.47 -17.06
CA LEU A 95 -10.33 11.64 -17.59
C LEU A 95 -9.58 12.96 -17.37
N GLY A 96 -8.46 12.94 -16.63
CA GLY A 96 -7.67 14.13 -16.30
C GLY A 96 -8.24 14.95 -15.13
N ASP A 97 -9.24 14.45 -14.42
CA ASP A 97 -9.82 15.09 -13.24
C ASP A 97 -9.04 14.67 -11.98
N TYR A 98 -7.84 15.22 -11.84
CA TYR A 98 -6.94 14.89 -10.73
C TYR A 98 -7.45 15.39 -9.37
N GLU A 99 -8.32 16.40 -9.33
CA GLU A 99 -8.92 16.90 -8.10
C GLU A 99 -9.90 15.86 -7.54
N ARG A 100 -10.86 15.40 -8.35
CA ARG A 100 -11.78 14.32 -7.94
C ARG A 100 -11.03 13.02 -7.66
N GLY A 101 -10.02 12.68 -8.45
CA GLY A 101 -9.16 11.52 -8.20
C GLY A 101 -8.44 11.58 -6.84
N THR A 102 -8.00 12.77 -6.42
CA THR A 102 -7.35 12.99 -5.12
C THR A 102 -8.34 12.76 -3.97
N GLU A 103 -9.55 13.33 -4.06
CA GLU A 103 -10.57 13.15 -3.01
C GLU A 103 -11.05 11.70 -2.92
N ALA A 104 -11.23 11.02 -4.06
CA ALA A 104 -11.57 9.61 -4.08
C ALA A 104 -10.47 8.74 -3.44
N LEU A 105 -9.18 8.96 -3.76
CA LEU A 105 -8.09 8.23 -3.10
C LEU A 105 -7.99 8.50 -1.59
N LYS A 106 -8.31 9.71 -1.12
CA LYS A 106 -8.41 9.97 0.32
C LYS A 106 -9.50 9.11 0.98
N GLN A 107 -10.65 8.92 0.32
CA GLN A 107 -11.68 8.01 0.81
C GLN A 107 -11.21 6.54 0.76
N ALA A 108 -10.51 6.12 -0.30
CA ALA A 108 -9.95 4.76 -0.38
C ALA A 108 -8.98 4.49 0.79
N VAL A 109 -8.06 5.42 1.08
CA VAL A 109 -7.13 5.32 2.23
C VAL A 109 -7.88 5.35 3.57
N ARG A 110 -8.95 6.14 3.69
CA ARG A 110 -9.79 6.18 4.91
C ARG A 110 -10.43 4.82 5.18
N TRP A 111 -10.91 4.14 4.14
CA TRP A 111 -11.64 2.87 4.26
C TRP A 111 -10.73 1.65 4.40
N ASN A 112 -9.59 1.64 3.72
CA ASN A 112 -8.53 0.66 3.92
C ASN A 112 -7.18 1.37 4.14
N PRO A 113 -6.86 1.74 5.39
CA PRO A 113 -5.60 2.36 5.73
C PRO A 113 -4.41 1.39 5.71
N MET A 114 -4.56 0.10 5.39
CA MET A 114 -3.40 -0.80 5.23
C MET A 114 -2.99 -0.99 3.77
N GLU A 115 -3.87 -0.68 2.82
CA GLU A 115 -3.52 -0.73 1.40
C GLU A 115 -2.58 0.43 1.03
N CYS A 116 -1.32 0.08 0.77
CA CYS A 116 -0.29 1.05 0.43
C CYS A 116 -0.44 1.55 -1.01
N GLU A 117 -1.03 0.78 -1.92
CA GLU A 117 -1.22 1.19 -3.30
C GLU A 117 -2.07 2.46 -3.41
N TYR A 118 -3.11 2.62 -2.57
CA TYR A 118 -3.92 3.84 -2.54
C TYR A 118 -3.09 5.07 -2.13
N ARG A 119 -2.20 4.92 -1.14
CA ARG A 119 -1.29 6.00 -0.73
C ARG A 119 -0.26 6.33 -1.80
N LEU A 120 0.29 5.32 -2.46
CA LEU A 120 1.29 5.50 -3.52
C LEU A 120 0.67 6.17 -4.76
N ARG A 121 -0.57 5.83 -5.12
CA ARG A 121 -1.34 6.54 -6.16
C ARG A 121 -1.66 7.98 -5.75
N LEU A 122 -2.05 8.20 -4.49
CA LEU A 122 -2.31 9.54 -3.98
C LEU A 122 -1.02 10.39 -4.00
N ALA A 123 0.11 9.79 -3.65
CA ALA A 123 1.43 10.41 -3.72
C ALA A 123 1.75 10.85 -5.16
N ASP A 124 1.45 10.03 -6.17
CA ASP A 124 1.64 10.41 -7.58
C ASP A 124 0.82 11.63 -8.00
N LEU A 125 -0.41 11.79 -7.49
CA LEU A 125 -1.23 12.98 -7.74
C LEU A 125 -0.63 14.22 -7.07
N TYR A 126 -0.20 14.11 -5.81
CA TYR A 126 0.48 15.22 -5.13
C TYR A 126 1.78 15.62 -5.82
N ARG A 127 2.58 14.65 -6.28
CA ARG A 127 3.78 14.91 -7.09
C ARG A 127 3.44 15.64 -8.39
N THR A 128 2.39 15.21 -9.08
CA THR A 128 1.91 15.84 -10.32
C THR A 128 1.47 17.28 -10.09
N ASN A 129 0.84 17.56 -8.95
CA ASN A 129 0.41 18.89 -8.53
C ASN A 129 1.52 19.75 -7.91
N GLY A 130 2.74 19.21 -7.80
CA GLY A 130 3.92 19.91 -7.26
C GLY A 130 4.02 19.93 -5.74
N ASP A 131 3.14 19.24 -5.01
CA ASP A 131 3.21 19.11 -3.56
C ASP A 131 4.16 17.96 -3.17
N MET A 132 5.45 18.27 -3.18
CA MET A 132 6.51 17.31 -2.87
C MET A 132 6.52 16.91 -1.38
N ARG A 133 5.89 17.70 -0.50
CA ARG A 133 5.79 17.37 0.92
C ARG A 133 4.81 16.23 1.12
N GLU A 134 3.61 16.33 0.56
CA GLU A 134 2.62 15.26 0.65
C GLU A 134 3.07 14.01 -0.13
N TYR A 135 3.73 14.18 -1.29
CA TYR A 135 4.35 13.07 -2.01
C TYR A 135 5.31 12.26 -1.13
N ALA A 136 6.24 12.94 -0.44
CA ALA A 136 7.20 12.29 0.44
C ALA A 136 6.52 11.69 1.68
N ALA A 137 5.57 12.39 2.31
CA ALA A 137 4.86 11.91 3.49
C ALA A 137 4.05 10.64 3.22
N LEU A 138 3.29 10.59 2.12
CA LEU A 138 2.53 9.42 1.73
C LEU A 138 3.44 8.24 1.36
N SER A 139 4.51 8.49 0.62
CA SER A 139 5.52 7.48 0.30
C SER A 139 6.19 6.93 1.56
N PHE A 140 6.49 7.78 2.54
CA PHE A 140 7.08 7.39 3.82
C PHE A 140 6.16 6.46 4.61
N SER A 141 4.89 6.82 4.70
CA SER A 141 3.92 6.06 5.50
C SER A 141 3.74 4.60 5.02
N CYS A 142 4.16 4.29 3.79
CA CYS A 142 4.16 2.94 3.26
C CYS A 142 5.22 2.03 3.93
N PHE A 143 6.33 2.57 4.44
CA PHE A 143 7.34 1.74 5.12
C PHE A 143 6.80 1.04 6.38
N GLU A 144 5.84 1.65 7.06
CA GLU A 144 5.20 1.07 8.24
C GLU A 144 4.15 0.01 7.91
N ARG A 145 3.61 0.01 6.68
CA ARG A 145 2.36 -0.70 6.34
C ARG A 145 2.50 -1.68 5.18
N ALA A 146 3.54 -1.55 4.35
CA ALA A 146 3.70 -2.33 3.14
C ALA A 146 3.69 -3.84 3.44
N SER A 147 2.76 -4.52 2.77
CA SER A 147 2.55 -5.97 2.85
C SER A 147 3.08 -6.70 1.62
N ASP A 148 3.53 -5.96 0.61
CA ASP A 148 4.12 -6.48 -0.62
C ASP A 148 5.47 -5.80 -0.91
N ALA A 149 6.46 -6.58 -1.37
CA ALA A 149 7.80 -6.07 -1.66
C ALA A 149 7.79 -5.03 -2.79
N ALA A 150 6.86 -5.10 -3.75
CA ALA A 150 6.71 -4.11 -4.81
C ALA A 150 6.27 -2.76 -4.26
N GLN A 151 5.45 -2.72 -3.21
CA GLN A 151 5.06 -1.48 -2.53
C GLN A 151 6.26 -0.83 -1.84
N LEU A 152 7.11 -1.62 -1.15
CA LEU A 152 8.36 -1.13 -0.57
C LEU A 152 9.35 -0.64 -1.63
N VAL A 153 9.52 -1.38 -2.73
CA VAL A 153 10.34 -0.94 -3.86
C VAL A 153 9.83 0.38 -4.40
N ARG A 154 8.51 0.54 -4.58
CA ARG A 154 7.92 1.80 -5.05
C ARG A 154 8.13 2.95 -4.06
N ALA A 155 8.03 2.70 -2.75
CA ALA A 155 8.35 3.70 -1.73
C ALA A 155 9.83 4.14 -1.81
N TYR A 156 10.78 3.21 -1.91
CA TYR A 156 12.19 3.54 -2.10
C TYR A 156 12.46 4.29 -3.41
N VAL A 157 11.82 3.87 -4.52
CA VAL A 157 11.92 4.57 -5.81
C VAL A 157 11.37 6.00 -5.68
N ASN A 158 10.26 6.19 -4.96
CA ASN A 158 9.71 7.52 -4.73
C ASN A 158 10.69 8.42 -3.96
N PHE A 159 11.34 7.89 -2.92
CA PHE A 159 12.40 8.64 -2.22
C PHE A 159 13.63 8.88 -3.08
N ALA A 160 14.02 7.95 -3.94
CA ALA A 160 15.10 8.16 -4.90
C ALA A 160 14.78 9.34 -5.84
N LEU A 161 13.55 9.42 -6.35
CA LEU A 161 13.09 10.53 -7.19
C LEU A 161 12.98 11.85 -6.41
N TYR A 162 12.54 11.79 -5.16
CA TYR A 162 12.50 12.96 -4.27
C TYR A 162 13.90 13.53 -4.03
N TYR A 163 14.88 12.67 -3.70
CA TYR A 163 16.27 13.09 -3.50
C TYR A 163 16.98 13.50 -4.79
N GLU A 164 16.61 12.92 -5.94
CA GLU A 164 17.04 13.41 -7.27
C GLU A 164 16.67 14.90 -7.43
N GLN A 165 15.42 15.25 -7.12
CA GLN A 165 14.94 16.64 -7.23
C GLN A 165 15.62 17.60 -6.23
N LEU A 166 16.02 17.09 -5.06
CA LEU A 166 16.78 17.86 -4.08
C LEU A 166 18.29 17.94 -4.40
N GLY A 167 18.77 17.23 -5.43
CA GLY A 167 20.20 17.13 -5.75
C GLY A 167 21.01 16.30 -4.74
N GLN A 168 20.35 15.48 -3.93
CA GLN A 168 20.96 14.65 -2.88
C GLN A 168 21.36 13.28 -3.44
N VAL A 169 22.43 13.29 -4.23
CA VAL A 169 22.90 12.14 -5.04
C VAL A 169 23.18 10.88 -4.19
N SER A 170 23.83 11.02 -3.04
CA SER A 170 24.14 9.88 -2.17
C SER A 170 22.89 9.24 -1.55
N LEU A 171 21.88 10.05 -1.21
CA LEU A 171 20.61 9.56 -0.69
C LEU A 171 19.77 8.89 -1.78
N GLN A 172 19.80 9.42 -3.00
CA GLN A 172 19.22 8.75 -4.17
C GLN A 172 19.83 7.36 -4.37
N ALA A 173 21.17 7.25 -4.37
CA ALA A 173 21.87 5.97 -4.48
C ALA A 173 21.51 5.01 -3.34
N ALA A 174 21.40 5.52 -2.10
CA ALA A 174 21.02 4.73 -0.93
C ALA A 174 19.61 4.14 -1.05
N CYS A 175 18.62 4.93 -1.46
CA CYS A 175 17.27 4.45 -1.70
C CYS A 175 17.22 3.36 -2.78
N LEU A 176 17.92 3.57 -3.91
CA LEU A 176 17.97 2.59 -5.00
C LEU A 176 18.67 1.30 -4.60
N LYS A 177 19.72 1.37 -3.77
CA LYS A 177 20.39 0.20 -3.21
C LYS A 177 19.46 -0.61 -2.32
N CYS A 178 18.68 0.05 -1.46
CA CYS A 178 17.68 -0.61 -0.63
C CYS A 178 16.56 -1.26 -1.47
N ALA A 179 16.09 -0.58 -2.53
CA ALA A 179 15.14 -1.16 -3.47
C ALA A 179 15.69 -2.42 -4.16
N GLN A 180 16.94 -2.41 -4.64
CA GLN A 180 17.57 -3.58 -5.27
C GLN A 180 17.72 -4.77 -4.33
N ARG A 181 17.96 -4.53 -3.03
CA ARG A 181 18.12 -5.58 -2.02
C ARG A 181 16.86 -6.40 -1.76
N LEU A 182 15.68 -5.87 -2.13
CA LEU A 182 14.42 -6.60 -2.04
C LEU A 182 14.26 -7.67 -3.14
N ASP A 183 15.13 -7.69 -4.15
CA ASP A 183 15.09 -8.64 -5.27
C ASP A 183 13.71 -8.71 -5.96
N MET A 184 13.00 -7.57 -5.99
CA MET A 184 11.67 -7.43 -6.56
C MET A 184 11.73 -6.47 -7.77
N PRO A 185 11.89 -6.99 -9.00
CA PRO A 185 12.00 -6.15 -10.18
C PRO A 185 10.68 -5.47 -10.49
N THR A 186 10.74 -4.16 -10.77
CA THR A 186 9.59 -3.38 -11.25
C THR A 186 10.06 -2.49 -12.38
N ALA A 187 9.17 -2.23 -13.35
CA ALA A 187 9.50 -1.33 -14.47
C ALA A 187 9.90 0.07 -14.00
N ALA A 188 9.33 0.54 -12.89
CA ALA A 188 9.70 1.82 -12.28
C ALA A 188 11.14 1.80 -11.77
N LEU A 189 11.53 0.76 -11.01
CA LEU A 189 12.90 0.60 -10.51
C LEU A 189 13.90 0.49 -11.66
N GLU A 190 13.64 -0.38 -12.63
CA GLU A 190 14.51 -0.58 -13.81
C GLU A 190 14.76 0.73 -14.56
N LYS A 191 13.69 1.50 -14.83
CA LYS A 191 13.79 2.80 -15.50
C LYS A 191 14.67 3.80 -14.74
N VAL A 192 14.60 3.82 -13.41
CA VAL A 192 15.46 4.72 -12.61
C VAL A 192 16.90 4.23 -12.61
N LEU A 193 17.12 2.92 -12.43
CA LEU A 193 18.45 2.32 -12.46
C LEU A 193 19.18 2.54 -13.78
N ASP A 194 18.49 2.37 -14.91
CA ASP A 194 19.05 2.61 -16.25
C ASP A 194 19.51 4.07 -16.43
N ARG A 195 18.77 5.02 -15.83
CA ARG A 195 19.07 6.45 -15.92
C ARG A 195 20.26 6.86 -15.05
N VAL A 196 20.45 6.21 -13.90
CA VAL A 196 21.56 6.51 -12.98
C VAL A 196 22.80 5.66 -13.23
N GLU A 197 22.76 4.71 -14.18
CA GLU A 197 23.88 3.82 -14.46
C GLU A 197 25.19 4.59 -14.70
N LYS A 198 26.26 4.24 -13.98
CA LYS A 198 27.60 4.87 -14.08
C LYS A 198 27.62 6.36 -13.70
N THR A 199 26.61 6.84 -12.99
CA THR A 199 26.62 8.15 -12.33
C THR A 199 26.95 7.99 -10.84
N ASP A 200 27.16 9.09 -10.13
CA ASP A 200 27.33 9.08 -8.68
C ASP A 200 26.06 8.63 -7.92
N ALA A 201 24.90 8.63 -8.60
CA ALA A 201 23.64 8.10 -8.07
C ALA A 201 23.48 6.59 -8.31
N ASP A 202 24.41 5.92 -9.00
CA ASP A 202 24.38 4.47 -9.20
C ASP A 202 24.49 3.78 -7.82
N PRO A 203 23.56 2.88 -7.45
CA PRO A 203 23.64 2.16 -6.17
C PRO A 203 24.94 1.35 -6.01
N ARG A 204 25.66 1.02 -7.10
CA ARG A 204 26.99 0.37 -7.03
C ARG A 204 28.09 1.29 -6.51
N ALA A 205 27.88 2.60 -6.51
CA ALA A 205 28.87 3.58 -6.05
C ALA A 205 29.01 3.62 -4.52
N ILE A 206 28.07 3.01 -3.77
CA ILE A 206 28.05 3.00 -2.30
C ILE A 206 27.97 1.57 -1.74
N THR A 207 28.45 1.38 -0.52
CA THR A 207 28.31 0.11 0.22
C THR A 207 26.95 0.00 0.90
N ASP A 208 26.59 -1.19 1.38
CA ASP A 208 25.35 -1.38 2.14
C ASP A 208 25.40 -0.65 3.49
N GLU A 209 26.57 -0.57 4.11
CA GLU A 209 26.79 0.18 5.36
C GLU A 209 26.61 1.69 5.14
N GLN A 210 27.14 2.23 4.04
CA GLN A 210 26.93 3.64 3.69
C GLN A 210 25.45 3.95 3.42
N ALA A 211 24.75 3.08 2.69
CA ALA A 211 23.32 3.25 2.46
C ALA A 211 22.55 3.27 3.79
N HIS A 212 22.86 2.35 4.71
CA HIS A 212 22.26 2.30 6.03
C HIS A 212 22.47 3.58 6.83
N GLU A 213 23.72 4.06 6.92
CA GLU A 213 24.04 5.29 7.65
C GLU A 213 23.33 6.52 7.08
N LEU A 214 23.26 6.63 5.75
CA LEU A 214 22.61 7.75 5.07
C LEU A 214 21.09 7.75 5.32
N LEU A 215 20.42 6.61 5.14
CA LEU A 215 18.97 6.53 5.34
C LEU A 215 18.57 6.67 6.82
N ALA A 216 19.38 6.15 7.74
CA ALA A 216 19.15 6.30 9.17
C ALA A 216 19.19 7.77 9.63
N GLN A 217 20.07 8.60 9.04
CA GLN A 217 20.13 10.04 9.33
C GLN A 217 18.86 10.77 8.90
N GLU A 218 18.24 10.32 7.82
CA GLU A 218 16.97 10.84 7.30
C GLU A 218 15.74 10.19 7.94
N GLY A 219 15.93 9.19 8.80
CA GLY A 219 14.85 8.43 9.43
C GLY A 219 14.10 7.49 8.47
N ILE A 220 14.66 7.16 7.31
CA ILE A 220 14.06 6.23 6.35
C ILE A 220 14.32 4.79 6.79
N PRO A 221 13.28 3.98 7.04
CA PRO A 221 13.45 2.58 7.45
C PRO A 221 14.13 1.73 6.38
N GLU A 222 14.90 0.73 6.82
CA GLU A 222 15.46 -0.30 5.95
C GLU A 222 14.64 -1.60 6.04
N GLY A 223 14.02 -1.98 4.93
CA GLY A 223 13.21 -3.19 4.80
C GLY A 223 11.79 -3.04 5.36
N ALA A 224 11.11 -4.18 5.45
CA ALA A 224 9.72 -4.25 5.89
C ALA A 224 9.57 -4.05 7.41
N ASN A 225 8.44 -3.46 7.82
CA ASN A 225 8.06 -3.39 9.22
C ASN A 225 7.89 -4.81 9.81
N ALA A 226 8.62 -5.08 10.89
CA ALA A 226 8.60 -6.38 11.56
C ALA A 226 7.20 -6.76 12.05
N GLU A 227 6.40 -5.81 12.55
CA GLU A 227 5.03 -6.09 13.02
C GLU A 227 4.13 -6.59 11.90
N VAL A 228 4.21 -5.97 10.72
CA VAL A 228 3.45 -6.39 9.52
C VAL A 228 3.81 -7.81 9.14
N VAL A 229 5.12 -8.12 9.09
CA VAL A 229 5.60 -9.47 8.74
C VAL A 229 5.19 -10.52 9.79
N VAL A 230 5.24 -10.17 11.08
CA VAL A 230 4.78 -11.07 12.15
C VAL A 230 3.28 -11.31 12.06
N CYS A 231 2.47 -10.27 11.83
CA CYS A 231 1.02 -10.42 11.58
C CYS A 231 0.76 -11.36 10.40
N MET A 232 1.45 -11.15 9.28
CA MET A 232 1.34 -11.95 8.07
C MET A 232 1.63 -13.44 8.33
N LEU A 233 2.73 -13.76 9.02
CA LEU A 233 3.11 -15.14 9.35
C LEU A 233 2.20 -15.78 10.41
N THR A 234 1.64 -14.98 11.31
CA THR A 234 0.65 -15.44 12.29
C THR A 234 -0.62 -15.89 11.57
N VAL A 235 -1.16 -15.05 10.69
CA VAL A 235 -2.36 -15.39 9.90
C VAL A 235 -2.08 -16.55 8.95
N ALA A 236 -0.88 -16.62 8.36
CA ALA A 236 -0.48 -17.76 7.54
C ALA A 236 -0.49 -19.08 8.32
N SER A 237 0.00 -19.08 9.57
CA SER A 237 0.02 -20.26 10.44
C SER A 237 -1.40 -20.70 10.83
N GLN A 238 -2.27 -19.75 11.16
CA GLN A 238 -3.68 -20.02 11.46
C GLN A 238 -4.43 -20.56 10.24
N ALA A 239 -4.22 -19.96 9.07
CA ALA A 239 -4.79 -20.42 7.81
C ALA A 239 -4.35 -21.86 7.49
N ALA A 240 -3.07 -22.19 7.72
CA ALA A 240 -2.55 -23.55 7.55
C ALA A 240 -3.24 -24.55 8.50
N ALA A 241 -3.40 -24.19 9.78
CA ALA A 241 -4.10 -25.01 10.77
C ALA A 241 -5.58 -25.23 10.44
N ALA A 242 -6.23 -24.21 9.87
CA ALA A 242 -7.62 -24.26 9.38
C ALA A 242 -7.78 -24.97 8.03
N GLY A 243 -6.69 -25.43 7.39
CA GLY A 243 -6.72 -26.10 6.08
C GLY A 243 -6.84 -25.17 4.88
N GLN A 244 -6.75 -23.85 5.07
CA GLN A 244 -6.78 -22.81 4.02
C GLN A 244 -5.40 -22.67 3.34
N LYS A 245 -5.00 -23.72 2.63
CA LYS A 245 -3.63 -23.86 2.07
C LYS A 245 -3.23 -22.73 1.12
N HIS A 246 -4.16 -22.19 0.34
CA HIS A 246 -3.87 -21.11 -0.61
C HIS A 246 -3.43 -19.86 0.14
N LEU A 247 -4.28 -19.35 1.05
CA LEU A 247 -4.00 -18.16 1.85
C LEU A 247 -2.71 -18.31 2.67
N ALA A 248 -2.51 -19.47 3.30
CA ALA A 248 -1.28 -19.74 4.05
C ALA A 248 -0.01 -19.64 3.16
N THR A 249 -0.08 -20.16 1.93
CA THR A 249 1.04 -20.13 0.99
C THR A 249 1.28 -18.71 0.49
N GLU A 250 0.23 -17.99 0.12
CA GLU A 250 0.28 -16.61 -0.37
C GLU A 250 0.96 -15.68 0.63
N LEU A 251 0.47 -15.65 1.88
CA LEU A 251 1.04 -14.82 2.95
C LEU A 251 2.48 -15.21 3.30
N THR A 252 2.82 -16.51 3.23
CA THR A 252 4.21 -16.96 3.47
C THR A 252 5.14 -16.51 2.34
N ILE A 253 4.67 -16.51 1.10
CA ILE A 253 5.43 -16.01 -0.05
C ILE A 253 5.64 -14.50 0.06
N GLN A 254 4.59 -13.74 0.37
CA GLN A 254 4.70 -12.28 0.58
C GLN A 254 5.70 -11.95 1.70
N ALA A 255 5.63 -12.64 2.84
CA ALA A 255 6.58 -12.46 3.93
C ALA A 255 8.01 -12.79 3.49
N ARG A 256 8.19 -13.85 2.69
CA ARG A 256 9.51 -14.22 2.14
C ARG A 256 10.04 -13.14 1.22
N ASP A 257 9.21 -12.57 0.37
CA ASP A 257 9.64 -11.55 -0.57
C ASP A 257 9.99 -10.23 0.15
N LEU A 258 9.37 -9.98 1.31
CA LEU A 258 9.70 -8.82 2.18
C LEU A 258 11.01 -8.95 2.96
N ILE A 259 11.31 -10.13 3.51
CA ILE A 259 12.42 -10.30 4.49
C ILE A 259 13.38 -11.45 4.21
N GLY A 260 13.13 -12.26 3.18
CA GLY A 260 13.91 -13.41 2.79
C GLY A 260 13.59 -14.71 3.55
N SER A 261 13.85 -15.84 2.90
CA SER A 261 13.50 -17.19 3.40
C SER A 261 14.10 -17.54 4.76
N SER A 262 15.33 -17.11 5.04
CA SER A 262 16.02 -17.44 6.30
C SER A 262 15.36 -16.78 7.50
N LYS A 263 14.98 -15.50 7.37
CA LYS A 263 14.29 -14.74 8.42
C LYS A 263 12.87 -15.26 8.63
N VAL A 264 12.13 -15.57 7.55
CA VAL A 264 10.80 -16.20 7.65
C VAL A 264 10.86 -17.50 8.43
N ALA A 265 11.81 -18.39 8.11
CA ALA A 265 11.96 -19.66 8.81
C ALA A 265 12.30 -19.49 10.30
N ALA A 266 13.04 -18.44 10.67
CA ALA A 266 13.32 -18.12 12.06
C ALA A 266 12.07 -17.60 12.79
N LEU A 267 11.31 -16.69 12.17
CA LEU A 267 10.09 -16.14 12.76
C LEU A 267 8.99 -17.18 12.93
N LEU A 268 8.78 -18.06 11.95
CA LEU A 268 7.78 -19.15 12.06
C LEU A 268 8.08 -20.08 13.24
N LYS A 269 9.35 -20.41 13.49
CA LYS A 269 9.74 -21.20 14.65
C LYS A 269 9.40 -20.53 15.98
N LEU A 270 9.52 -19.20 16.06
CA LEU A 270 9.16 -18.44 17.25
C LEU A 270 7.64 -18.39 17.45
N ILE A 271 6.89 -18.19 16.37
CA ILE A 271 5.42 -18.17 16.40
C ILE A 271 4.88 -19.51 16.93
N HIS A 272 5.35 -20.63 16.37
CA HIS A 272 4.92 -21.98 16.82
C HIS A 272 5.39 -22.36 18.24
N GLN A 273 6.29 -21.59 18.86
CA GLN A 273 6.68 -21.79 20.26
C GLN A 273 5.81 -20.98 21.24
N GLN A 274 5.07 -19.98 20.74
CA GLN A 274 4.18 -19.13 21.53
C GLN A 274 2.72 -19.58 21.50
N GLU A 275 2.38 -20.50 20.58
CA GLU A 275 1.08 -21.20 20.48
C GLU A 275 1.05 -22.46 21.35
#